data_AF-A0A936EEX1-F1
#
_entry.id   AF-A0A936EEX1-F1
#
_cell.length_a   1.000
_cell.length_b   1.000
_cell.length_c   1.000
_cell.angle_alpha   90.00
_cell.angle_beta   90.00
_cell.angle_gamma   90.00
#
_symmetry.space_group_name_H-M   'P 1'
#
loop_
_entity.id
_entity.type
_entity.pdbx_description
1 polymer ?
#
loop_
_entity_poly.entity_id
_entity_poly.type
_entity_poly.pdbx_seq_one_letter_code
_entity_poly.pdbx_strand_id
1 'polypeptide(L)'
;MAAAAELSTGASEQAASLEETSASLEELTATTKRNAETANLAVDTAHAAAKSADGGRGLLSTLNSTVTEVEASGGAITRILKAIDEIAFQTNILALNAAIEAARAGEAGAGFAVVAEEVRNLAQRSAGAARETTALLVGGATTGAKAQRGVVEGLGRIREDSVRVATQFDSIVAQIGQTDTQASEIARASSEQQKGLEVIAVAIHKIDQVTQTNAASSENVAAAAETLKSNAEELTQAAAVLERMVGAQG
;
A
#
# COMPACT_ATOMS: atom_id res chain seq x y z
N MET A 1 -46.06 -47.86 -15.43
CA MET A 1 -45.25 -47.90 -14.18
C MET A 1 -43.81 -47.45 -14.41
N ALA A 2 -43.05 -48.03 -15.35
CA ALA A 2 -41.64 -47.65 -15.58
C ALA A 2 -41.40 -46.14 -15.82
N ALA A 3 -42.19 -45.51 -16.71
CA ALA A 3 -42.04 -44.07 -17.00
C ALA A 3 -42.34 -43.14 -15.82
N ALA A 4 -43.26 -43.50 -14.93
CA ALA A 4 -43.53 -42.72 -13.70
C ALA A 4 -42.37 -42.88 -12.71
N ALA A 5 -41.89 -44.10 -12.51
CA ALA A 5 -40.73 -44.34 -11.65
C ALA A 5 -39.48 -43.58 -12.16
N GLU A 6 -39.23 -43.58 -13.47
CA GLU A 6 -38.15 -42.80 -14.08
C GLU A 6 -38.31 -41.29 -13.86
N LEU A 7 -39.52 -40.75 -14.06
CA LEU A 7 -39.80 -39.32 -13.81
C LEU A 7 -39.61 -38.95 -12.33
N SER A 8 -40.04 -39.82 -11.41
CA SER A 8 -39.85 -39.64 -9.97
C SER A 8 -38.37 -39.61 -9.59
N THR A 9 -37.59 -40.57 -10.09
CA THR A 9 -36.14 -40.66 -9.80
C THR A 9 -35.42 -39.44 -10.37
N GLY A 10 -35.73 -39.05 -11.62
CA GLY A 10 -35.15 -37.86 -12.24
C GLY A 10 -35.49 -36.58 -11.48
N ALA A 11 -36.73 -36.43 -11.00
CA ALA A 11 -37.12 -35.27 -10.18
C ALA A 11 -36.35 -35.22 -8.84
N SER A 12 -36.17 -36.36 -8.18
CA SER A 12 -35.40 -36.44 -6.92
C SER A 12 -33.91 -36.11 -7.12
N GLU A 13 -33.29 -36.62 -8.18
CA GLU A 13 -31.89 -36.30 -8.52
C GLU A 13 -31.72 -34.81 -8.86
N GLN A 14 -32.69 -34.26 -9.58
CA GLN A 14 -32.70 -32.84 -9.95
C GLN A 14 -32.91 -31.94 -8.72
N ALA A 15 -33.74 -32.35 -7.76
CA ALA A 15 -33.93 -31.65 -6.48
C ALA A 15 -32.64 -31.62 -5.66
N ALA A 16 -31.93 -32.75 -5.53
CA ALA A 16 -30.65 -32.81 -4.83
C ALA A 16 -29.59 -31.90 -5.49
N SER A 17 -29.55 -31.88 -6.83
CA SER A 17 -28.65 -31.01 -7.59
C SER A 17 -28.99 -29.52 -7.40
N LEU A 18 -30.27 -29.19 -7.26
CA LEU A 18 -30.73 -27.83 -7.01
C LEU A 18 -30.37 -27.35 -5.60
N GLU A 19 -30.46 -28.20 -4.59
CA GLU A 19 -30.00 -27.86 -3.23
C GLU A 19 -28.51 -27.50 -3.22
N GLU A 20 -27.66 -28.32 -3.85
CA GLU A 20 -26.21 -28.05 -3.94
C GLU A 20 -25.91 -26.76 -4.72
N THR A 21 -26.64 -26.54 -5.83
CA THR A 21 -26.50 -25.33 -6.64
C THR A 21 -26.96 -24.09 -5.87
N SER A 22 -28.04 -24.18 -5.10
CA SER A 22 -28.55 -23.09 -4.26
C SER A 22 -27.56 -22.74 -3.15
N ALA A 23 -27.01 -23.74 -2.46
CA ALA A 23 -25.97 -23.53 -1.44
C ALA A 23 -24.72 -22.84 -2.04
N SER A 24 -24.28 -23.29 -3.21
CA SER A 24 -23.17 -22.67 -3.94
C SER A 24 -23.49 -21.22 -4.35
N LEU A 25 -24.74 -20.93 -4.74
CA LEU A 25 -25.18 -19.59 -5.09
C LEU A 25 -25.18 -18.65 -3.88
N GLU A 26 -25.61 -19.13 -2.71
CA GLU A 26 -25.56 -18.36 -1.47
C GLU A 26 -24.12 -18.01 -1.07
N GLU A 27 -23.20 -18.98 -1.16
CA GLU A 27 -21.78 -18.76 -0.89
C GLU A 27 -21.15 -17.76 -1.88
N LEU A 28 -21.47 -17.89 -3.18
CA LEU A 28 -21.04 -16.95 -4.21
C LEU A 28 -21.59 -15.54 -3.94
N THR A 29 -22.85 -15.41 -3.57
CA THR A 29 -23.48 -14.13 -3.24
C THR A 29 -22.80 -13.47 -2.03
N ALA A 30 -22.54 -14.25 -0.98
CA ALA A 30 -21.83 -13.77 0.19
C ALA A 30 -20.39 -13.32 -0.15
N THR A 31 -19.70 -14.05 -1.03
CA THR A 31 -18.34 -13.73 -1.44
C THR A 31 -18.27 -12.53 -2.37
N THR A 32 -19.19 -12.40 -3.33
CA THR A 32 -19.31 -11.22 -4.18
C THR A 32 -19.60 -9.96 -3.35
N LYS A 33 -20.48 -10.04 -2.35
CA LYS A 33 -20.73 -8.92 -1.42
C LYS A 33 -19.46 -8.54 -0.65
N ARG A 34 -18.75 -9.52 -0.10
CA ARG A 34 -17.50 -9.31 0.62
C ARG A 34 -16.41 -8.69 -0.27
N ASN A 35 -16.34 -9.08 -1.55
CA ASN A 35 -15.40 -8.49 -2.51
C ASN A 35 -15.69 -7.00 -2.73
N ALA A 36 -16.96 -6.61 -2.86
CA ALA A 36 -17.34 -5.20 -2.98
C ALA A 36 -16.97 -4.39 -1.73
N GLU A 37 -17.24 -4.92 -0.53
CA GLU A 37 -16.88 -4.29 0.74
C GLU A 37 -15.35 -4.16 0.90
N THR A 38 -14.60 -5.21 0.55
CA THR A 38 -13.13 -5.23 0.62
C THR A 38 -12.52 -4.24 -0.37
N ALA A 39 -13.10 -4.12 -1.57
CA ALA A 39 -12.67 -3.13 -2.56
C ALA A 39 -12.87 -1.70 -2.05
N ASN A 40 -14.00 -1.40 -1.42
CA ASN A 40 -14.23 -0.09 -0.80
C ASN A 40 -13.22 0.20 0.33
N LEU A 41 -12.93 -0.80 1.18
CA LEU A 41 -11.91 -0.65 2.23
C LEU A 41 -10.50 -0.40 1.65
N ALA A 42 -10.19 -1.04 0.50
CA ALA A 42 -8.93 -0.81 -0.20
C ALA A 42 -8.82 0.65 -0.70
N VAL A 43 -9.91 1.24 -1.21
CA VAL A 43 -10.00 2.66 -1.59
C VAL A 43 -9.73 3.56 -0.38
N ASP A 44 -10.38 3.31 0.74
CA ASP A 44 -10.17 4.12 1.95
C ASP A 44 -8.72 4.04 2.46
N THR A 45 -8.12 2.84 2.40
CA THR A 45 -6.73 2.61 2.79
C THR A 45 -5.76 3.32 1.83
N ALA A 46 -6.05 3.26 0.52
CA ALA A 46 -5.32 3.98 -0.52
C ALA A 46 -5.34 5.50 -0.27
N HIS A 47 -6.50 6.07 0.04
CA HIS A 47 -6.62 7.49 0.39
C HIS A 47 -5.83 7.87 1.66
N ALA A 48 -5.87 7.04 2.69
CA ALA A 48 -5.08 7.27 3.90
C ALA A 48 -3.57 7.24 3.61
N ALA A 49 -3.11 6.31 2.76
CA ALA A 49 -1.73 6.24 2.31
C ALA A 49 -1.31 7.48 1.50
N ALA A 50 -2.17 7.97 0.60
CA ALA A 50 -1.90 9.17 -0.19
C ALA A 50 -1.72 10.40 0.72
N LYS A 51 -2.62 10.56 1.69
CA LYS A 51 -2.52 11.64 2.68
C LYS A 51 -1.24 11.57 3.51
N SER A 52 -0.79 10.37 3.86
CA SER A 52 0.49 10.16 4.57
C SER A 52 1.69 10.54 3.69
N ALA A 53 1.68 10.15 2.41
CA ALA A 53 2.72 10.55 1.45
C ALA A 53 2.78 12.07 1.27
N ASP A 54 1.64 12.76 1.17
CA ASP A 54 1.57 14.21 1.13
C ASP A 54 2.11 14.87 2.41
N GLY A 55 1.80 14.32 3.58
CA GLY A 55 2.40 14.73 4.84
C GLY A 55 3.92 14.58 4.85
N GLY A 56 4.44 13.48 4.28
CA GLY A 56 5.87 13.25 4.09
C GLY A 56 6.54 14.30 3.18
N ARG A 57 5.86 14.72 2.10
CA ARG A 57 6.33 15.80 1.22
C ARG A 57 6.40 17.14 1.96
N GLY A 58 5.41 17.44 2.80
CA GLY A 58 5.43 18.63 3.67
C GLY A 58 6.62 18.66 4.65
N LEU A 59 6.94 17.51 5.24
CA LEU A 59 8.12 17.38 6.11
C LEU A 59 9.43 17.57 5.34
N LEU A 60 9.55 17.03 4.12
CA LEU A 60 10.72 17.26 3.26
C LEU A 60 10.89 18.73 2.88
N SER A 61 9.78 19.44 2.62
CA SER A 61 9.84 20.89 2.36
C SER A 61 10.40 21.65 3.58
N THR A 62 9.96 21.28 4.78
CA THR A 62 10.46 21.87 6.02
C THR A 62 11.95 21.56 6.22
N LEU A 63 12.34 20.29 6.00
CA LEU A 63 13.74 19.86 6.07
C LEU A 63 14.64 20.65 5.11
N ASN A 64 14.22 20.85 3.86
CA ASN A 64 14.97 21.64 2.88
C ASN A 64 15.10 23.11 3.27
N SER A 65 14.09 23.70 3.93
CA SER A 65 14.19 25.05 4.50
C SER A 65 15.27 25.10 5.58
N THR A 66 15.22 24.17 6.55
CA THR A 66 16.21 24.07 7.63
C THR A 66 17.62 23.89 7.08
N VAL A 67 17.80 23.02 6.08
CA VAL A 67 19.10 22.83 5.42
C VAL A 67 19.62 24.15 4.84
N THR A 68 18.76 24.91 4.16
CA THR A 68 19.11 26.22 3.58
C THR A 68 19.48 27.25 4.66
N GLU A 69 18.78 27.27 5.79
CA GLU A 69 19.09 28.14 6.92
C GLU A 69 20.45 27.79 7.59
N VAL A 70 20.74 26.49 7.71
CA VAL A 70 22.02 26.02 8.23
C VAL A 70 23.16 26.34 7.26
N GLU A 71 22.96 26.20 5.95
CA GLU A 71 23.93 26.62 4.92
C GLU A 71 24.23 28.12 5.02
N ALA A 72 23.21 28.96 5.13
CA ALA A 72 23.36 30.41 5.28
C ALA A 72 24.12 30.79 6.56
N SER A 73 23.80 30.13 7.67
CA SER A 73 24.48 30.30 8.96
C SER A 73 25.95 29.87 8.89
N GLY A 74 26.23 28.74 8.24
CA GLY A 74 27.59 28.27 7.97
C GLY A 74 28.39 29.27 7.13
N GLY A 75 27.78 29.82 6.08
CA GLY A 75 28.40 30.87 5.27
C GLY A 75 28.73 32.14 6.08
N ALA A 76 27.85 32.54 7.00
CA ALA A 76 28.11 33.65 7.91
C ALA A 76 29.30 33.35 8.85
N ILE A 77 29.35 32.15 9.44
CA ILE A 77 30.48 31.71 10.29
C ILE A 77 31.79 31.73 9.51
N THR A 78 31.80 31.25 8.26
CA THR A 78 33.01 31.28 7.41
C THR A 78 33.50 32.71 7.17
N ARG A 79 32.59 33.67 6.97
CA ARG A 79 32.97 35.09 6.83
C ARG A 79 33.59 35.65 8.11
N ILE A 80 33.03 35.29 9.27
CA ILE A 80 33.59 35.69 10.57
C ILE A 80 34.98 35.08 10.77
N LEU A 81 35.16 33.80 10.47
CA LEU A 81 36.46 33.13 10.58
C LEU A 81 37.52 33.75 9.66
N LYS A 82 37.14 34.18 8.45
CA LYS A 82 38.03 34.95 7.55
C LYS A 82 38.44 36.29 8.15
N ALA A 83 37.51 37.03 8.75
CA ALA A 83 37.83 38.27 9.44
C ALA A 83 38.76 38.05 10.64
N ILE A 84 38.60 36.95 11.37
CA ILE A 84 39.50 36.57 12.47
C ILE A 84 40.91 36.26 11.95
N ASP A 85 41.04 35.50 10.86
CA ASP A 85 42.36 35.22 10.23
C ASP A 85 43.03 36.51 9.75
N GLU A 86 42.26 37.45 9.21
CA GLU A 86 42.77 38.78 8.79
C GLU A 86 43.23 39.63 10.00
N ILE A 87 42.44 39.69 11.07
CA ILE A 87 42.82 40.39 12.32
C ILE A 87 44.07 39.75 12.93
N ALA A 88 44.15 38.42 12.95
CA ALA A 88 45.30 37.70 13.44
C ALA A 88 46.55 38.00 12.59
N PHE A 89 46.41 38.06 11.26
CA PHE A 89 47.50 38.46 10.37
C PHE A 89 47.97 39.90 10.63
N GLN A 90 47.05 40.86 10.75
CA GLN A 90 47.39 42.25 11.08
C GLN A 90 48.08 42.34 12.44
N THR A 91 47.58 41.64 13.45
CA THR A 91 48.17 41.58 14.80
C THR A 91 49.59 41.02 14.77
N ASN A 92 49.83 39.97 13.97
CA ASN A 92 51.15 39.39 13.77
C ASN A 92 52.14 40.39 13.13
N ILE A 93 51.68 41.21 12.16
CA ILE A 93 52.51 42.28 11.57
C ILE A 93 52.79 43.40 12.57
N LEU A 94 51.80 43.84 13.36
CA LEU A 94 52.01 44.84 14.42
C LEU A 94 53.01 44.35 15.47
N ALA A 95 52.87 43.08 15.91
CA ALA A 95 53.76 42.46 16.89
C ALA A 95 55.20 42.36 16.36
N LEU A 96 55.38 42.01 15.09
CA LEU A 96 56.70 42.01 14.44
C LEU A 96 57.32 43.41 14.43
N ASN A 97 56.56 44.44 14.06
CA ASN A 97 57.04 45.82 14.08
C ASN A 97 57.43 46.28 15.49
N ALA A 98 56.63 45.90 16.51
CA ALA A 98 56.94 46.18 17.91
C ALA A 98 58.22 45.47 18.38
N ALA A 99 58.44 44.22 17.98
CA ALA A 99 59.66 43.48 18.28
C ALA A 99 60.90 44.15 17.65
N ILE A 100 60.78 44.66 16.43
CA ILE A 100 61.86 45.41 15.74
C ILE A 100 62.18 46.71 16.49
N GLU A 101 61.17 47.49 16.88
CA GLU A 101 61.39 48.75 17.59
C GLU A 101 61.92 48.54 19.01
N ALA A 102 61.48 47.46 19.68
CA ALA A 102 62.02 47.04 20.97
C ALA A 102 63.50 46.65 20.88
N ALA A 103 63.90 45.93 19.83
CA ALA A 103 65.31 45.62 19.57
C ALA A 103 66.14 46.89 19.30
N ARG A 104 65.54 47.90 18.67
CA ARG A 104 66.18 49.20 18.39
C ARG A 104 66.43 50.03 19.66
N ALA A 105 65.59 49.86 20.68
CA ALA A 105 65.72 50.53 21.98
C ALA A 105 66.77 49.89 22.92
N GLY A 106 67.41 48.78 22.53
CA GLY A 106 68.46 48.12 23.33
C GLY A 106 67.94 47.58 24.67
N GLU A 107 68.70 47.79 25.76
CA GLU A 107 68.32 47.27 27.09
C GLU A 107 66.99 47.83 27.61
N ALA A 108 66.63 49.07 27.26
CA ALA A 108 65.35 49.67 27.67
C ALA A 108 64.13 48.99 27.01
N GLY A 109 64.33 48.31 25.87
CA GLY A 109 63.29 47.61 25.11
C GLY A 109 63.14 46.12 25.42
N ALA A 110 64.02 45.54 26.25
CA ALA A 110 64.06 44.09 26.48
C ALA A 110 62.73 43.50 26.98
N GLY A 111 62.03 44.18 27.89
CA GLY A 111 60.71 43.76 28.36
C GLY A 111 59.62 43.85 27.29
N PHE A 112 59.68 44.87 26.41
CA PHE A 112 58.73 45.03 25.31
C PHE A 112 58.94 43.99 24.21
N ALA A 113 60.17 43.56 23.97
CA ALA A 113 60.48 42.51 22.99
C ALA A 113 59.84 41.16 23.36
N VAL A 114 59.84 40.80 24.66
CA VAL A 114 59.19 39.56 25.14
C VAL A 114 57.67 39.62 24.93
N VAL A 115 57.05 40.75 25.28
CA VAL A 115 55.61 40.94 25.06
C VAL A 115 55.25 40.89 23.58
N ALA A 116 56.07 41.49 22.71
CA ALA A 116 55.84 41.48 21.27
C ALA A 116 55.89 40.05 20.69
N GLU A 117 56.84 39.21 21.12
CA GLU A 117 56.91 37.81 20.66
C GLU A 117 55.73 36.97 21.19
N GLU A 118 55.26 37.21 22.42
CA GLU A 118 54.08 36.51 22.97
C GLU A 118 52.80 36.89 22.21
N VAL A 119 52.62 38.17 21.87
CA VAL A 119 51.49 38.65 21.04
C VAL A 119 51.55 38.03 19.65
N ARG A 120 52.75 37.92 19.07
CA ARG A 120 52.96 37.28 17.77
C ARG A 120 52.58 35.80 17.79
N ASN A 121 53.00 35.06 18.82
CA ASN A 121 52.64 33.65 19.00
C ASN A 121 51.12 33.48 19.14
N LEU A 122 50.47 34.32 19.95
CA LEU A 122 49.02 34.31 20.12
C LEU A 122 48.27 34.60 18.81
N ALA A 123 48.78 35.52 17.99
CA ALA A 123 48.23 35.82 16.68
C ALA A 123 48.34 34.62 15.72
N GLN A 124 49.50 33.96 15.66
CA GLN A 124 49.68 32.74 14.86
C GLN A 124 48.77 31.60 15.31
N ARG A 125 48.61 31.40 16.63
CA ARG A 125 47.68 30.41 17.19
C ARG A 125 46.23 30.72 16.83
N SER A 126 45.82 31.99 16.88
CA SER A 126 44.47 32.42 16.52
C SER A 126 44.16 32.19 15.03
N ALA A 127 45.10 32.52 14.15
CA ALA A 127 45.01 32.23 12.72
C ALA A 127 44.89 30.73 12.45
N GLY A 128 45.70 29.90 13.13
CA GLY A 128 45.64 28.45 13.04
C GLY A 128 44.26 27.90 13.44
N ALA A 129 43.73 28.33 14.59
CA ALA A 129 42.40 27.91 15.06
C ALA A 129 41.26 28.33 14.13
N ALA A 130 41.33 29.55 13.55
CA ALA A 130 40.35 30.03 12.59
C ALA A 130 40.33 29.17 11.31
N ARG A 131 41.51 28.78 10.81
CA ARG A 131 41.64 27.91 9.63
C ARG A 131 41.17 26.50 9.89
N GLU A 132 41.51 25.92 11.04
CA GLU A 132 41.04 24.59 11.44
C GLU A 132 39.51 24.54 11.56
N THR A 133 38.91 25.54 12.19
CA THR A 133 37.45 25.66 12.30
C THR A 133 36.79 25.82 10.92
N THR A 134 37.41 26.59 10.02
CA THR A 134 36.91 26.75 8.64
C THR A 134 36.95 25.42 7.89
N ALA A 135 38.00 24.63 8.08
CA ALA A 135 38.17 23.35 7.44
C ALA A 135 37.11 22.31 7.89
N LEU A 136 36.75 22.31 9.18
CA LEU A 136 35.65 21.50 9.70
C LEU A 136 34.29 21.88 9.08
N LEU A 137 34.08 23.16 8.77
CA LEU A 137 32.81 23.65 8.25
C LEU A 137 32.64 23.35 6.75
N VAL A 138 33.66 23.64 5.94
CA VAL A 138 33.60 23.57 4.46
C VAL A 138 33.96 22.16 3.95
N GLY A 139 34.72 21.39 4.73
CA GLY A 139 35.15 20.04 4.37
C GLY A 139 36.66 19.99 4.13
N GLY A 140 37.39 19.44 5.11
CA GLY A 140 38.82 19.23 4.98
C GLY A 140 39.57 19.13 6.31
N ALA A 141 39.19 18.22 7.22
CA ALA A 141 40.18 17.78 8.19
C ALA A 141 41.24 16.95 7.45
N THR A 142 42.42 17.53 7.20
CA THR A 142 43.57 16.86 6.55
C THR A 142 44.34 15.93 7.50
N THR A 143 43.87 15.72 8.73
CA THR A 143 44.59 14.92 9.73
C THR A 143 43.65 14.02 10.52
N GLY A 144 43.77 12.71 10.32
CA GLY A 144 43.16 11.67 11.18
C GLY A 144 42.24 10.69 10.44
N ALA A 145 42.31 9.41 10.81
CA ALA A 145 41.84 8.22 10.09
C ALA A 145 40.31 8.07 9.82
N LYS A 146 39.54 9.15 9.87
CA LYS A 146 38.18 9.23 9.35
C LYS A 146 38.03 10.58 8.67
N ALA A 147 37.91 10.60 7.36
CA ALA A 147 37.49 11.80 6.63
C ALA A 147 36.12 12.23 7.16
N GLN A 148 36.09 13.10 8.17
CA GLN A 148 34.88 13.76 8.61
C GLN A 148 34.51 14.75 7.51
N ARG A 149 33.42 14.44 6.81
CA ARG A 149 32.82 15.33 5.83
C ARG A 149 32.44 16.64 6.51
N GLY A 150 32.74 17.75 5.85
CA GLY A 150 32.36 19.06 6.36
C GLY A 150 30.84 19.21 6.43
N VAL A 151 30.38 20.13 7.25
CA VAL A 151 28.95 20.45 7.41
C VAL A 151 28.31 20.75 6.04
N VAL A 152 28.99 21.52 5.18
CA VAL A 152 28.49 21.87 3.84
C VAL A 152 28.30 20.65 2.93
N GLU A 153 29.27 19.73 2.90
CA GLU A 153 29.15 18.50 2.11
C GLU A 153 28.01 17.60 2.63
N GLY A 154 27.83 17.54 3.95
CA GLY A 154 26.71 16.83 4.57
C GLY A 154 25.35 17.39 4.17
N LEU A 155 25.21 18.72 4.18
CA LEU A 155 23.97 19.41 3.79
C LEU A 155 23.64 19.20 2.31
N GLY A 156 24.64 19.23 1.42
CA GLY A 156 24.46 18.93 0.00
C GLY A 156 23.87 17.54 -0.26
N ARG A 157 24.36 16.53 0.48
CA ARG A 157 23.81 15.17 0.41
C ARG A 157 22.40 15.07 0.96
N ILE A 158 22.10 15.74 2.08
CA ILE A 158 20.73 15.77 2.62
C ILE A 158 19.77 16.34 1.59
N ARG A 159 20.17 17.38 0.84
CA ARG A 159 19.35 17.93 -0.23
C ARG A 159 19.14 16.93 -1.37
N GLU A 160 20.20 16.26 -1.83
CA GLU A 160 20.09 15.23 -2.87
C GLU A 160 19.17 14.08 -2.45
N ASP A 161 19.37 13.56 -1.24
CA ASP A 161 18.52 12.51 -0.68
C ASP A 161 17.08 12.99 -0.49
N SER A 162 16.86 14.25 -0.09
CA SER A 162 15.51 14.82 0.03
C SER A 162 14.79 14.87 -1.31
N VAL A 163 15.48 15.22 -2.41
CA VAL A 163 14.92 15.17 -3.77
C VAL A 163 14.57 13.73 -4.17
N ARG A 164 15.44 12.77 -3.87
CA ARG A 164 15.19 11.35 -4.14
C ARG A 164 14.00 10.82 -3.36
N VAL A 165 13.84 11.18 -2.09
CA VAL A 165 12.67 10.77 -1.29
C VAL A 165 11.39 11.44 -1.81
N ALA A 166 11.46 12.70 -2.25
CA ALA A 166 10.30 13.37 -2.85
C ALA A 166 9.81 12.65 -4.11
N THR A 167 10.71 12.22 -5.01
CA THR A 167 10.32 11.46 -6.21
C THR A 167 9.75 10.07 -5.87
N GLN A 168 10.22 9.44 -4.78
CA GLN A 168 9.62 8.21 -4.28
C GLN A 168 8.19 8.43 -3.78
N PHE A 169 7.92 9.53 -3.07
CA PHE A 169 6.55 9.88 -2.68
C PHE A 169 5.64 10.12 -3.89
N ASP A 170 6.12 10.81 -4.93
CA ASP A 170 5.36 11.01 -6.16
C ASP A 170 5.02 9.66 -6.84
N SER A 171 5.97 8.71 -6.86
CA SER A 171 5.73 7.36 -7.36
C SER A 171 4.72 6.58 -6.51
N ILE A 172 4.77 6.72 -5.19
CA ILE A 172 3.80 6.08 -4.27
C ILE A 172 2.39 6.62 -4.54
N VAL A 173 2.23 7.94 -4.66
CA VAL A 173 0.93 8.56 -4.96
C VAL A 173 0.38 8.08 -6.31
N ALA A 174 1.25 7.94 -7.33
CA ALA A 174 0.84 7.40 -8.62
C ALA A 174 0.36 5.93 -8.53
N GLN A 175 1.08 5.09 -7.78
CA GLN A 175 0.69 3.70 -7.54
C GLN A 175 -0.64 3.59 -6.77
N ILE A 176 -0.84 4.46 -5.78
CA ILE A 176 -2.09 4.54 -5.03
C ILE A 176 -3.27 4.87 -5.96
N GLY A 177 -3.09 5.80 -6.90
CA GLY A 177 -4.12 6.11 -7.90
C GLY A 177 -4.49 4.92 -8.80
N GLN A 178 -3.51 4.06 -9.12
CA GLN A 178 -3.77 2.81 -9.85
C GLN A 178 -4.56 1.82 -8.99
N THR A 179 -4.21 1.67 -7.72
CA THR A 179 -4.95 0.81 -6.78
C THR A 179 -6.38 1.28 -6.59
N ASP A 180 -6.61 2.59 -6.47
CA ASP A 180 -7.96 3.18 -6.39
C ASP A 180 -8.81 2.84 -7.63
N THR A 181 -8.23 3.01 -8.82
CA THR A 181 -8.89 2.65 -10.09
C THR A 181 -9.27 1.16 -10.12
N GLN A 182 -8.34 0.27 -9.77
CA GLN A 182 -8.57 -1.17 -9.75
C GLN A 182 -9.63 -1.58 -8.72
N ALA A 183 -9.59 -1.00 -7.52
CA ALA A 183 -10.56 -1.27 -6.48
C ALA A 183 -11.96 -0.79 -6.89
N SER A 184 -12.07 0.39 -7.50
CA SER A 184 -13.34 0.89 -8.06
C SER A 184 -13.89 -0.03 -9.15
N GLU A 185 -13.03 -0.60 -10.01
CA GLU A 185 -13.44 -1.57 -11.02
C GLU A 185 -13.94 -2.88 -10.38
N ILE A 186 -13.27 -3.39 -9.34
CA ILE A 186 -13.70 -4.58 -8.60
C ILE A 186 -15.05 -4.35 -7.92
N ALA A 187 -15.26 -3.19 -7.28
CA ALA A 187 -16.52 -2.84 -6.65
C ALA A 187 -17.66 -2.78 -7.67
N ARG A 188 -17.42 -2.17 -8.83
CA ARG A 188 -18.38 -2.12 -9.94
C ARG A 188 -18.70 -3.53 -10.47
N ALA A 189 -17.68 -4.32 -10.77
CA ALA A 189 -17.85 -5.69 -11.28
C ALA A 189 -18.58 -6.59 -10.27
N SER A 190 -18.28 -6.43 -8.97
CA SER A 190 -18.95 -7.18 -7.90
C SER A 190 -20.42 -6.77 -7.77
N SER A 191 -20.75 -5.48 -7.91
CA SER A 191 -22.15 -5.02 -7.94
C SER A 191 -22.91 -5.60 -9.15
N GLU A 192 -22.27 -5.70 -10.31
CA GLU A 192 -22.85 -6.30 -11.51
C GLU A 192 -23.02 -7.82 -11.36
N GLN A 193 -22.04 -8.52 -10.78
CA GLN A 193 -22.15 -9.93 -10.42
C GLN A 193 -23.31 -10.18 -9.45
N GLN A 194 -23.50 -9.32 -8.45
CA GLN A 194 -24.60 -9.47 -7.49
C GLN A 194 -25.97 -9.41 -8.19
N LYS A 195 -26.15 -8.49 -9.13
CA LYS A 195 -27.37 -8.44 -9.97
C LYS A 195 -27.54 -9.69 -10.83
N GLY A 196 -26.44 -10.21 -11.39
CA GLY A 196 -26.45 -11.47 -12.14
C GLY A 196 -26.86 -12.66 -11.27
N LEU A 197 -26.36 -12.72 -10.04
CA LEU A 197 -26.70 -13.77 -9.07
C LEU A 197 -28.17 -13.70 -8.65
N GLU A 198 -28.77 -12.51 -8.50
CA GLU A 198 -30.21 -12.36 -8.25
C GLU A 198 -31.04 -12.97 -9.39
N VAL A 199 -30.65 -12.76 -10.65
CA VAL A 199 -31.33 -13.37 -11.81
C VAL A 199 -31.20 -14.89 -11.79
N ILE A 200 -30.01 -15.42 -11.45
CA ILE A 200 -29.79 -16.87 -11.32
C ILE A 200 -30.62 -17.45 -10.17
N ALA A 201 -30.71 -16.76 -9.03
CA ALA A 201 -31.53 -17.19 -7.89
C ALA A 201 -33.00 -17.37 -8.29
N VAL A 202 -33.56 -16.40 -9.03
CA VAL A 202 -34.92 -16.48 -9.56
C VAL A 202 -35.08 -17.67 -10.53
N ALA A 203 -34.07 -17.91 -11.38
CA ALA A 203 -34.10 -19.05 -12.30
C ALA A 203 -34.07 -20.40 -11.56
N ILE A 204 -33.23 -20.55 -10.53
CA ILE A 204 -33.16 -21.76 -9.69
C ILE A 204 -34.50 -22.01 -9.00
N HIS A 205 -35.11 -20.99 -8.41
CA HIS A 205 -36.44 -21.10 -7.79
C HIS A 205 -37.50 -21.58 -8.80
N LYS A 206 -37.42 -21.14 -10.06
CA LYS A 206 -38.35 -21.59 -11.11
C LYS A 206 -38.09 -23.04 -11.52
N ILE A 207 -36.84 -23.48 -11.55
CA ILE A 207 -36.51 -24.89 -11.83
C ILE A 207 -36.99 -25.77 -10.67
N ASP A 208 -36.81 -25.34 -9.42
CA ASP A 208 -37.35 -26.05 -8.24
C ASP A 208 -38.87 -26.25 -8.32
N GLN A 209 -39.63 -25.22 -8.70
CA GLN A 209 -41.08 -25.35 -8.94
C GLN A 209 -41.42 -26.39 -10.02
N VAL A 210 -40.66 -26.44 -11.11
CA VAL A 210 -40.86 -27.44 -12.17
C VAL A 210 -40.49 -28.84 -11.68
N THR A 211 -39.41 -28.99 -10.91
CA THR A 211 -39.00 -30.25 -10.30
C THR A 211 -40.07 -30.80 -9.37
N GLN A 212 -40.64 -29.96 -8.49
CA GLN A 212 -41.75 -30.35 -7.62
C GLN A 212 -43.00 -30.72 -8.42
N THR A 213 -43.28 -29.99 -9.50
CA THR A 213 -44.40 -30.31 -10.41
C THR A 213 -44.20 -31.66 -11.10
N ASN A 214 -42.97 -31.98 -11.53
CA ASN A 214 -42.64 -33.26 -12.14
C ASN A 214 -42.80 -34.42 -11.14
N ALA A 215 -42.36 -34.23 -9.88
CA ALA A 215 -42.55 -35.21 -8.81
C ALA A 215 -44.05 -35.47 -8.56
N ALA A 216 -44.85 -34.41 -8.40
CA ALA A 216 -46.30 -34.54 -8.21
C ALA A 216 -47.01 -35.16 -9.44
N SER A 217 -46.58 -34.80 -10.65
CA SER A 217 -47.11 -35.40 -11.88
C SER A 217 -46.76 -36.88 -11.98
N SER A 218 -45.57 -37.28 -11.53
CA SER A 218 -45.15 -38.67 -11.48
C SER A 218 -46.04 -39.50 -10.55
N GLU A 219 -46.32 -39.00 -9.34
CA GLU A 219 -47.24 -39.65 -8.40
C GLU A 219 -48.65 -39.82 -8.99
N ASN A 220 -49.17 -38.77 -9.63
CA ASN A 220 -50.47 -38.82 -10.30
C ASN A 220 -50.52 -39.86 -11.43
N VAL A 221 -49.45 -39.94 -12.26
CA VAL A 221 -49.35 -40.94 -13.33
C VAL A 221 -49.22 -42.35 -12.76
N ALA A 222 -48.50 -42.54 -11.66
CA ALA A 222 -48.39 -43.83 -10.98
C ALA A 222 -49.77 -44.29 -10.46
N ALA A 223 -50.52 -43.42 -9.78
CA ALA A 223 -51.87 -43.70 -9.28
C ALA A 223 -52.86 -44.00 -10.42
N ALA A 224 -52.80 -43.24 -11.52
CA ALA A 224 -53.62 -43.49 -12.70
C ALA A 224 -53.28 -44.85 -13.35
N ALA A 225 -52.00 -45.22 -13.40
CA ALA A 225 -51.55 -46.51 -13.92
C ALA A 225 -52.00 -47.68 -13.04
N GLU A 226 -51.99 -47.54 -11.71
CA GLU A 226 -52.55 -48.54 -10.79
C GLU A 226 -54.05 -48.71 -10.98
N THR A 227 -54.78 -47.61 -11.12
CA THR A 227 -56.22 -47.63 -11.40
C THR A 227 -56.51 -48.33 -12.73
N LEU A 228 -55.75 -48.03 -13.79
CA LEU A 228 -55.87 -48.71 -15.08
C LEU A 228 -55.59 -50.21 -14.98
N LYS A 229 -54.58 -50.60 -14.20
CA LYS A 229 -54.23 -52.00 -13.96
C LYS A 229 -55.39 -52.73 -13.27
N SER A 230 -55.95 -52.16 -12.21
CA SER A 230 -57.12 -52.71 -11.50
C SER A 230 -58.30 -52.92 -12.45
N ASN A 231 -58.63 -51.89 -13.24
CA ASN A 231 -59.73 -51.97 -14.22
C ASN A 231 -59.49 -53.05 -15.28
N ALA A 232 -58.24 -53.22 -15.74
CA ALA A 232 -57.89 -54.27 -16.70
C ALA A 232 -57.99 -55.68 -16.11
N GLU A 233 -57.60 -55.86 -14.85
CA GLU A 233 -57.76 -57.12 -14.11
C GLU A 233 -59.24 -57.47 -13.94
N GLU A 234 -60.08 -56.50 -13.55
CA GLU A 234 -61.54 -56.66 -13.46
C GLU A 234 -62.18 -57.04 -14.80
N LEU A 235 -61.81 -56.36 -15.89
CA LEU A 235 -62.30 -56.67 -17.24
C LEU A 235 -61.88 -58.08 -17.69
N THR A 236 -60.64 -58.48 -17.41
CA THR A 236 -60.14 -59.82 -17.74
C THR A 236 -60.90 -60.88 -16.96
N GLN A 237 -61.19 -60.62 -15.69
CA GLN A 237 -61.96 -61.52 -14.83
C GLN A 237 -63.41 -61.65 -15.31
N ALA A 238 -64.05 -60.54 -15.69
CA ALA A 238 -65.38 -60.52 -16.28
C ALA A 238 -65.44 -61.30 -17.61
N ALA A 239 -64.45 -61.11 -18.49
CA ALA A 239 -64.34 -61.87 -19.74
C ALA A 239 -64.18 -63.38 -19.50
N ALA A 240 -63.35 -63.79 -18.54
CA ALA A 240 -63.15 -65.20 -18.19
C ALA A 240 -64.41 -65.85 -17.56
N VAL A 241 -65.26 -65.07 -16.89
CA VAL A 241 -66.58 -65.53 -16.42
C VAL A 241 -67.52 -65.73 -17.60
N LEU A 242 -67.58 -64.76 -18.52
CA LEU A 242 -68.39 -64.85 -19.74
C LEU A 242 -67.99 -66.05 -20.62
N GLU A 243 -66.70 -66.28 -20.85
CA GLU A 243 -66.22 -67.45 -21.61
C GLU A 243 -66.67 -68.77 -20.97
N ARG A 244 -66.61 -68.89 -19.64
CA ARG A 244 -67.12 -70.08 -18.94
C ARG A 244 -68.63 -70.25 -19.10
N MET A 245 -69.40 -69.16 -19.09
CA MET A 245 -70.84 -69.23 -19.31
C MET A 245 -71.20 -69.66 -20.75
N VAL A 246 -70.44 -69.22 -21.74
CA VAL A 246 -70.66 -69.56 -23.15
C VAL A 246 -70.16 -70.96 -23.49
N GLY A 247 -69.01 -71.38 -22.95
CA GLY A 247 -68.43 -72.71 -23.16
C GLY A 247 -69.17 -73.84 -22.44
N ALA A 248 -70.02 -73.54 -21.45
CA ALA A 248 -70.86 -74.52 -20.75
C ALA A 248 -72.17 -74.86 -21.51
N GLN A 249 -72.43 -74.23 -22.67
CA GLN A 249 -73.64 -74.45 -23.47
C GLN A 249 -73.40 -75.23 -24.79
N GLY A 250 -72.21 -75.80 -25.00
CA GLY A 250 -71.90 -76.71 -26.12
C GLY A 250 -71.55 -78.10 -25.63
#